data_AF-A0A9X1L2Q6-F1
#
_entry.id   AF-A0A9X1L2Q6-F1
#
_cell.length_a   1.000
_cell.length_b   1.000
_cell.length_c   1.000
_cell.angle_alpha   90.00
_cell.angle_beta   90.00
_cell.angle_gamma   90.00
#
_symmetry.space_group_name_H-M   'P 1'
#
loop_
_entity.id
_entity.type
_entity.pdbx_description
1 polymer ?
#
loop_
_entity_poly.entity_id
_entity_poly.type
_entity_poly.pdbx_seq_one_letter_code
_entity_poly.pdbx_strand_id
1 'polypeptide(L)'
;MLEVITIKEVKIKIGEACKALRKSNNLSREDLAEALEVSSTTIQNIENGKNATLDNVLKVANHFGLLQAITKEIDKTITNQNNISLY
;
A
#
# COMPACT_ATOMS: atom_id res chain seq x y z
N MET A 1 -26.70 3.30 7.76
CA MET A 1 -25.86 2.09 7.83
C MET A 1 -24.44 2.60 8.07
N LEU A 2 -23.78 2.25 9.16
CA LEU A 2 -22.37 2.64 9.35
C LEU A 2 -21.56 1.85 8.32
N GLU A 3 -20.91 2.54 7.37
CA GLU A 3 -19.95 1.90 6.46
C GLU A 3 -18.72 1.50 7.29
N VAL A 4 -18.69 0.26 7.75
CA VAL A 4 -17.55 -0.30 8.46
C VAL A 4 -16.53 -0.76 7.44
N ILE A 5 -15.43 -0.02 7.33
CA ILE A 5 -14.29 -0.42 6.49
C ILE A 5 -13.60 -1.62 7.14
N THR A 6 -13.50 -2.72 6.40
CA THR A 6 -12.85 -3.97 6.86
C THR A 6 -11.38 -4.04 6.42
N ILE A 7 -10.58 -4.83 7.15
CA ILE A 7 -9.19 -5.13 6.76
C ILE A 7 -9.13 -5.66 5.32
N LYS A 8 -10.07 -6.53 4.94
CA LYS A 8 -10.14 -7.12 3.59
C LYS A 8 -10.32 -6.03 2.52
N GLU A 9 -11.19 -5.06 2.74
CA GLU A 9 -11.42 -3.95 1.80
C GLU A 9 -10.18 -3.08 1.64
N VAL A 10 -9.48 -2.76 2.73
CA VAL A 10 -8.23 -2.00 2.67
C VAL A 10 -7.18 -2.75 1.85
N LYS A 11 -7.03 -4.07 2.07
CA LYS A 11 -6.10 -4.90 1.28
C LYS A 11 -6.44 -4.92 -0.21
N ILE A 12 -7.73 -4.99 -0.56
CA ILE A 12 -8.19 -4.94 -1.95
C ILE A 12 -7.82 -3.59 -2.57
N LYS A 13 -8.12 -2.46 -1.90
CA LYS A 13 -7.78 -1.12 -2.39
C LYS A 13 -6.27 -0.92 -2.60
N ILE A 14 -5.43 -1.45 -1.71
CA ILE A 14 -3.98 -1.45 -1.89
C ILE A 14 -3.58 -2.22 -3.15
N GLY A 15 -4.16 -3.40 -3.36
CA GLY A 15 -3.91 -4.22 -4.55
C GLY A 15 -4.35 -3.54 -5.85
N GLU A 16 -5.52 -2.91 -5.86
CA GLU A 16 -6.02 -2.13 -6.98
C GLU A 16 -5.10 -0.95 -7.32
N ALA A 17 -4.64 -0.20 -6.31
CA ALA A 17 -3.70 0.90 -6.48
C ALA A 17 -2.38 0.42 -7.07
N CYS A 18 -1.80 -0.67 -6.54
CA CYS A 18 -0.59 -1.29 -7.07
C CYS A 18 -0.74 -1.65 -8.56
N LYS A 19 -1.86 -2.33 -8.90
CA LYS A 19 -2.16 -2.75 -10.28
C LYS A 19 -2.35 -1.56 -11.22
N ALA A 20 -3.04 -0.51 -10.78
CA ALA A 20 -3.28 0.69 -11.56
C ALA A 20 -1.95 1.42 -11.86
N LEU A 21 -1.11 1.62 -10.84
CA LEU A 21 0.19 2.27 -10.98
C LEU A 21 1.11 1.50 -11.91
N ARG A 22 1.23 0.18 -11.71
CA ARG A 22 2.04 -0.69 -12.59
C ARG A 22 1.60 -0.58 -14.05
N LYS A 23 0.30 -0.67 -14.31
CA LYS A 23 -0.24 -0.56 -15.68
C LYS A 23 -0.04 0.83 -16.27
N SER A 24 -0.21 1.90 -15.49
CA SER A 24 -0.01 3.28 -15.97
C SER A 24 1.45 3.56 -16.35
N ASN A 25 2.39 2.80 -15.79
CA ASN A 25 3.82 2.84 -16.12
C ASN A 25 4.21 1.81 -17.20
N ASN A 26 3.24 1.13 -17.84
CA ASN A 26 3.46 0.09 -18.85
C ASN A 26 4.32 -1.09 -18.39
N LEU A 27 4.32 -1.40 -17.09
CA LEU A 27 5.11 -2.49 -16.53
C LEU A 27 4.32 -3.81 -16.52
N SER A 28 4.96 -4.91 -16.89
CA SER A 28 4.51 -6.27 -16.57
C SER A 28 4.66 -6.55 -15.06
N ARG A 29 4.11 -7.67 -14.57
CA ARG A 29 4.33 -8.02 -13.15
C ARG A 29 5.77 -8.41 -12.91
N GLU A 30 6.39 -9.02 -13.90
CA GLU A 30 7.78 -9.43 -13.94
C GLU A 30 8.69 -8.21 -13.86
N ASP A 31 8.41 -7.16 -14.64
CA ASP A 31 9.20 -5.92 -14.65
C ASP A 31 9.17 -5.23 -13.27
N LEU A 32 7.97 -5.13 -12.67
CA LEU A 32 7.84 -4.55 -11.34
C LEU A 32 8.49 -5.43 -10.27
N ALA A 33 8.40 -6.75 -10.40
CA ALA A 33 9.01 -7.68 -9.47
C ALA A 33 10.54 -7.56 -9.49
N GLU A 34 11.14 -7.47 -10.67
CA GLU A 34 12.57 -7.23 -10.86
C GLU A 34 12.99 -5.90 -10.23
N ALA A 35 12.27 -4.81 -10.51
CA ALA A 35 12.56 -3.49 -9.96
C ALA A 35 12.48 -3.41 -8.42
N LEU A 36 11.71 -4.31 -7.79
CA LEU A 36 11.50 -4.35 -6.34
C LEU A 36 12.29 -5.46 -5.64
N GLU A 37 13.05 -6.26 -6.40
CA GLU A 37 13.76 -7.45 -5.92
C GLU A 37 12.83 -8.43 -5.18
N VAL A 38 11.67 -8.71 -5.78
CA VAL A 38 10.70 -9.69 -5.27
C VAL A 38 10.27 -10.65 -6.40
N SER A 39 9.44 -11.65 -6.07
CA SER A 39 8.88 -12.54 -7.10
C SER A 39 7.68 -11.92 -7.81
N SER A 40 7.44 -12.27 -9.09
CA SER A 40 6.21 -11.90 -9.81
C SER A 40 4.95 -12.40 -9.07
N THR A 41 5.04 -13.57 -8.41
CA THR A 41 3.99 -14.09 -7.52
C THR A 41 3.69 -13.15 -6.34
N THR A 42 4.71 -12.50 -5.78
CA THR A 42 4.54 -11.49 -4.73
C THR A 42 3.74 -10.30 -5.24
N ILE A 43 4.07 -9.79 -6.44
CA ILE A 43 3.30 -8.70 -7.09
C ILE A 43 1.85 -9.14 -7.32
N GLN A 44 1.64 -10.35 -7.86
CA GLN A 44 0.30 -10.90 -8.04
C GLN A 44 -0.48 -11.01 -6.71
N ASN A 45 0.17 -11.42 -5.62
CA ASN A 45 -0.46 -11.51 -4.31
C ASN A 45 -0.85 -10.13 -3.77
N ILE A 46 0.01 -9.12 -3.94
CA ILE A 46 -0.31 -7.72 -3.59
C ILE A 46 -1.54 -7.26 -4.37
N GLU A 47 -1.52 -7.39 -5.71
CA GLU A 47 -2.62 -6.94 -6.58
C GLU A 47 -3.97 -7.58 -6.27
N ASN A 48 -3.96 -8.77 -5.67
CA ASN A 48 -5.16 -9.51 -5.29
C ASN A 48 -5.51 -9.35 -3.80
N GLY A 49 -4.83 -8.49 -3.05
CA GLY A 49 -5.05 -8.31 -1.60
C GLY A 49 -4.75 -9.57 -0.76
N LYS A 50 -3.91 -10.48 -1.27
CA LYS A 50 -3.55 -11.75 -0.63
C LYS A 50 -2.34 -11.58 0.32
N ASN A 51 -1.52 -12.62 0.47
CA ASN A 51 -0.41 -12.63 1.41
C ASN A 51 0.78 -11.86 0.82
N ALA A 52 1.00 -10.67 1.34
CA ALA A 52 2.20 -9.88 1.15
C ALA A 52 2.63 -9.32 2.50
N THR A 53 3.93 -9.18 2.73
CA THR A 53 4.44 -8.55 3.94
C THR A 53 4.20 -7.04 3.86
N LEU A 54 4.26 -6.36 5.01
CA LEU A 54 4.25 -4.90 5.05
C LEU A 54 5.39 -4.32 4.21
N ASP A 55 6.58 -4.90 4.30
CA ASP A 55 7.76 -4.49 3.51
C ASP A 55 7.50 -4.54 2.00
N ASN A 56 6.89 -5.62 1.49
CA ASN A 56 6.54 -5.73 0.08
C ASN A 56 5.59 -4.60 -0.38
N VAL A 57 4.62 -4.23 0.46
CA VAL A 57 3.69 -3.12 0.17
C VAL A 57 4.41 -1.78 0.21
N LEU A 58 5.32 -1.58 1.18
CA LEU A 58 6.11 -0.36 1.29
C LEU A 58 7.12 -0.21 0.16
N LYS A 59 7.71 -1.29 -0.35
CA LYS A 59 8.54 -1.29 -1.57
C LYS A 59 7.77 -0.76 -2.78
N VAL A 60 6.55 -1.25 -3.00
CA VAL A 60 5.65 -0.74 -4.06
C VAL A 60 5.34 0.74 -3.83
N ALA A 61 4.98 1.12 -2.59
CA ALA A 61 4.68 2.50 -2.25
C ALA A 61 5.89 3.42 -2.51
N ASN A 62 7.10 2.98 -2.17
CA ASN A 62 8.33 3.73 -2.41
C ASN A 62 8.59 3.93 -3.91
N HIS A 63 8.49 2.85 -4.70
CA HIS A 63 8.71 2.90 -6.14
C HIS A 63 7.79 3.87 -6.86
N PHE A 64 6.54 4.02 -6.39
CA PHE A 64 5.56 4.96 -6.94
C PHE A 64 5.45 6.29 -6.16
N GLY A 65 6.39 6.61 -5.25
CA GLY A 65 6.43 7.89 -4.54
C GLY A 65 5.32 8.12 -3.50
N LEU A 66 4.68 7.06 -3.02
CA LEU A 66 3.57 7.13 -2.07
C LEU A 66 4.01 7.19 -0.59
N LEU A 67 5.29 6.93 -0.27
CA LEU A 67 5.75 6.93 1.12
C LEU A 67 5.48 8.26 1.82
N GLN A 68 5.69 9.39 1.14
CA GLN A 68 5.46 10.70 1.74
C GLN A 68 3.99 10.90 2.13
N ALA A 69 3.06 10.42 1.31
CA ALA A 69 1.63 10.50 1.61
C ALA A 69 1.26 9.60 2.80
N ILE A 70 1.82 8.38 2.87
CA ILE A 70 1.62 7.45 3.98
C ILE A 70 2.16 8.05 5.28
N THR A 71 3.40 8.54 5.29
CA THR A 71 4.03 9.16 6.46
C THR A 71 3.21 10.35 6.96
N LYS A 72 2.76 11.22 6.05
CA LYS A 72 1.92 12.38 6.42
C LYS A 72 0.64 11.96 7.14
N GLU A 73 0.01 10.87 6.74
CA GLU A 73 -1.23 10.40 7.38
C GLU A 73 -0.96 9.76 8.76
N ILE A 74 0.16 9.06 8.89
CA ILE A 74 0.63 8.52 10.18
C ILE A 74 0.93 9.68 11.15
N ASP A 75 1.65 10.71 10.70
CA ASP A 75 2.02 11.88 11.50
C ASP A 75 0.80 12.64 12.03
N LYS A 76 -0.23 12.83 11.18
CA LYS A 76 -1.52 13.40 11.62
C LYS A 76 -2.16 12.56 12.72
N THR A 77 -2.14 11.23 12.56
CA THR A 77 -2.75 10.31 13.54
C THR A 77 -2.03 10.39 14.89
N ILE A 78 -0.69 10.40 14.88
CA ILE A 78 0.13 10.57 16.09
C ILE A 78 -0.12 11.94 16.74
N THR A 79 -0.16 13.01 15.95
CA THR A 79 -0.39 14.38 16.45
C THR A 79 -1.77 14.53 17.08
N ASN A 80 -2.80 13.93 16.46
CA ASN A 80 -4.17 13.97 16.99
C ASN A 80 -4.29 13.19 18.32
N GLN A 81 -3.52 12.11 18.52
CA GLN A 81 -3.49 11.40 19.80
C GLN A 81 -2.87 12.25 20.92
N ASN A 82 -1.83 13.03 20.62
CA ASN A 82 -1.15 13.88 21.61
C ASN A 82 -2.03 15.05 22.09
N ASN A 83 -2.97 15.51 21.28
CA ASN A 83 -3.92 16.57 21.66
C ASN A 83 -5.08 16.07 22.55
N ILE A 84 -5.30 14.75 22.63
CA ILE A 84 -6.34 14.15 23.47
C ILE A 84 -5.82 13.90 24.91
N SER A 85 -4.50 13.94 25.11
CA SER A 85 -3.85 13.69 26.41
C SER A 85 -3.60 14.96 27.26
N LEU A 86 -4.14 16.12 26.87
CA LEU A 86 -3.95 17.39 27.60
C LEU A 86 -5.12 17.80 28.51
N TYR A 87 -6.06 16.88 28.79
CA TYR A 87 -7.12 17.07 29.79
C TYR A 87 -7.21 15.86 30.71
#